data_AF-A0A246NCS9-F1
#
_entry.id   AF-A0A246NCS9-F1
#
_cell.length_a   1.000
_cell.length_b   1.000
_cell.length_c   1.000
_cell.angle_alpha   90.00
_cell.angle_beta   90.00
_cell.angle_gamma   90.00
#
_symmetry.space_group_name_H-M   'P 1'
#
loop_
_entity.id
_entity.type
_entity.pdbx_description
1 polymer ?
#
loop_
_entity_poly.entity_id
_entity_poly.type
_entity_poly.pdbx_seq_one_letter_code
_entity_poly.pdbx_strand_id
1 'polypeptide(L)' 'MGYIRDHLKHQPSPSITLRGHWMAELGFDTGQKVEVITTPGQMIIWLAAE' A
#
# COMPACT_ATOMS: atom_id res chain seq x y z
N MET A 1 18.74 11.86 31.03
CA MET A 1 18.61 11.50 29.60
C MET A 1 17.12 11.48 29.27
N GLY A 2 16.58 12.61 28.80
CA GLY A 2 15.16 12.71 28.46
C GLY A 2 14.95 12.31 27.01
N TYR A 3 14.15 11.27 26.77
CA TYR A 3 13.69 10.95 25.42
C TYR A 3 12.73 12.06 24.98
N ILE A 4 13.18 12.85 24.01
CA ILE A 4 12.30 13.75 23.26
C ILE A 4 11.45 12.81 22.40
N ARG A 5 10.16 12.68 22.73
CA ARG A 5 9.22 12.08 21.80
C ARG A 5 9.08 13.10 20.67
N ASP A 6 9.70 12.82 19.53
CA ASP A 6 9.37 13.44 18.26
C ASP A 6 7.90 13.14 17.93
N HIS A 7 7.01 13.88 18.59
CA HIS A 7 5.58 13.98 18.32
C HIS A 7 5.37 14.89 17.09
N LEU A 8 6.38 15.00 16.21
CA LEU A 8 6.30 15.59 14.90
C LEU A 8 5.69 14.54 13.97
N LYS A 9 4.38 14.35 14.14
CA LYS A 9 3.42 14.01 13.08
C LYS A 9 4.03 13.21 11.90
N HIS A 10 4.55 12.01 12.16
CA HIS A 10 4.60 11.00 11.12
C HIS A 10 3.16 10.52 10.96
N GLN A 11 2.34 11.31 10.26
CA GLN A 11 1.10 10.79 9.72
C GLN A 11 1.53 9.57 8.90
N PRO A 12 1.17 8.34 9.33
CA PRO A 12 1.59 7.17 8.59
C PRO A 12 1.06 7.33 7.17
N SER A 13 1.90 7.09 6.17
CA SER A 13 1.43 7.03 4.80
C SER A 13 0.23 6.08 4.76
N PRO A 14 -0.86 6.48 4.10
CA PRO A 14 -2.04 5.62 4.03
C PRO A 14 -1.60 4.27 3.46
N SER A 15 -1.84 3.22 4.24
CA SER A 15 -1.48 1.85 3.89
C SER A 15 -2.72 0.98 3.97
N ILE A 16 -2.86 0.08 3.00
CA ILE A 16 -3.90 -0.93 2.98
C ILE A 16 -3.22 -2.30 3.02
N THR A 17 -3.69 -3.18 3.89
CA THR A 17 -3.22 -4.57 3.94
C THR A 17 -4.31 -5.47 3.39
N LEU A 18 -4.05 -6.03 2.21
CA LEU A 18 -4.88 -7.09 1.65
C LEU A 18 -4.40 -8.42 2.21
N ARG A 19 -5.31 -9.21 2.78
CA ARG A 19 -5.00 -10.50 3.42
C ARG A 19 -5.55 -11.66 2.59
N GLY A 20 -4.87 -12.80 2.68
CA GLY A 20 -5.24 -14.05 2.02
C GLY A 20 -4.23 -14.49 0.97
N HIS A 21 -4.37 -15.73 0.50
CA HIS A 21 -3.46 -16.33 -0.49
C HIS A 21 -3.87 -16.04 -1.94
N TRP A 22 -4.96 -15.30 -2.15
CA TRP A 22 -5.55 -15.04 -3.47
C TRP A 22 -4.79 -13.99 -4.29
N MET A 23 -3.93 -13.16 -3.68
CA MET A 23 -3.16 -12.17 -4.43
C MET A 23 -2.21 -12.83 -5.44
N ALA A 24 -1.60 -13.97 -5.06
CA ALA A 24 -0.77 -14.76 -5.96
C ALA A 24 -1.58 -15.38 -7.10
N GLU A 25 -2.82 -15.78 -6.86
CA GLU A 25 -3.73 -16.31 -7.90
C GLU A 25 -4.09 -15.25 -8.95
N LEU A 26 -4.09 -13.97 -8.56
CA LEU A 26 -4.25 -12.82 -9.47
C LEU A 26 -2.94 -12.35 -10.12
N GLY A 27 -1.81 -13.02 -9.84
CA GLY A 27 -0.51 -12.70 -10.40
C GLY A 27 0.27 -11.59 -9.68
N PHE A 28 -0.17 -11.17 -8.49
CA PHE A 28 0.59 -10.24 -7.64
C PHE A 28 1.60 -10.99 -6.77
N ASP A 29 2.85 -10.53 -6.82
CA ASP A 29 3.97 -10.98 -6.01
C ASP A 29 4.63 -9.81 -5.27
N THR A 30 5.48 -10.13 -4.29
CA THR A 30 6.20 -9.14 -3.49
C THR A 30 7.26 -8.39 -4.30
N GLY A 31 7.37 -7.08 -4.08
CA GLY A 31 8.37 -6.25 -4.76
C GLY A 31 8.02 -5.89 -6.22
N GLN A 32 6.85 -6.31 -6.72
CA GLN A 32 6.36 -5.91 -8.02
C GLN A 32 5.79 -4.49 -8.02
N LYS A 33 5.92 -3.81 -9.16
CA LYS A 33 5.29 -2.52 -9.39
C LYS A 33 3.82 -2.74 -9.75
N VAL A 34 2.95 -1.96 -9.11
CA VAL A 34 1.51 -1.96 -9.38
C VAL A 34 1.07 -0.56 -9.77
N GLU A 35 0.05 -0.47 -10.60
CA GLU A 35 -0.62 0.79 -10.92
C GLU A 35 -1.87 0.93 -10.05
N VAL A 36 -2.02 2.10 -9.43
CA VAL A 36 -3.17 2.40 -8.57
C VAL A 36 -3.92 3.56 -9.18
N ILE A 37 -5.11 3.27 -9.70
CA ILE A 37 -6.03 4.27 -10.25
C ILE A 37 -7.03 4.63 -9.15
N THR A 38 -7.11 5.92 -8.81
CA THR A 38 -8.04 6.42 -7.80
C THR A 38 -9.12 7.27 -8.46
N THR A 39 -10.37 7.00 -8.10
CA THR A 39 -11.54 7.80 -8.45
C THR A 39 -12.37 8.04 -7.19
N PRO A 40 -13.23 9.07 -7.13
CA PRO A 40 -14.05 9.30 -5.94
C PRO A 40 -14.88 8.06 -5.57
N GLY A 41 -14.61 7.48 -4.39
CA GLY A 41 -15.31 6.28 -3.90
C GLY A 41 -14.74 4.94 -4.39
N GLN A 42 -13.71 4.91 -5.24
CA GLN A 42 -13.14 3.67 -5.75
C GLN A 42 -11.62 3.75 -5.98
N MET A 43 -10.93 2.66 -5.65
CA MET A 43 -9.53 2.44 -5.95
C MET A 43 -9.40 1.13 -6.73
N ILE A 44 -8.68 1.16 -7.85
CA ILE A 44 -8.44 -0.02 -8.69
C ILE A 44 -6.93 -0.24 -8.73
N ILE A 45 -6.51 -1.46 -8.40
CA ILE A 45 -5.10 -1.88 -8.41
C ILE A 45 -4.92 -2.82 -9.59
N TRP A 46 -3.98 -2.49 -10.48
CA TRP A 46 -3.59 -3.30 -11.63
C TRP A 46 -2.13 -3.71 -11.52
N LEU A 47 -1.79 -4.86 -12.11
CA LEU A 47 -0.39 -5.19 -12.39
C LEU A 47 0.13 -4.21 -13.43
N ALA A 48 1.27 -3.57 -13.12
CA ALA A 48 1.91 -2.70 -14.11
C ALA A 48 2.42 -3.57 -15.26
N ALA A 49 2.12 -3.18 -16.51
CA ALA A 49 2.86 -3.71 -17.65
C ALA A 49 4.33 -3.23 -17.56
N GLU A 50 5.27 -4.08 -17.98
CA GLU A 50 6.70 -3.77 -18.03
C GLU A 50 6.99 -2.54 -18.93
#